data_AF-A0A817XQ28-F1
#
_entry.id   AF-A0A817XQ28-F1
#
_cell.length_a   1.000
_cell.length_b   1.000
_cell.length_c   1.000
_cell.angle_alpha   90.00
_cell.angle_beta   90.00
_cell.angle_gamma   90.00
#
_symmetry.space_group_name_H-M   'P 1'
#
loop_
_entity.id
_entity.type
_entity.pdbx_description
1 polymer ?
#
loop_
_entity_poly.entity_id
_entity_poly.type
_entity_poly.pdbx_seq_one_letter_code
_entity_poly.pdbx_strand_id
1 'polypeptide(L)'
;MNNLGLYSKYLIFMLIIFYNFHGIYSCGCYGSASCTLNGTQCNYQSNESCLCDCCLPCNTCEQFLKFNCLASRYIKHYTLSENKSDIITKINVRMKPEYIIDERTGGVVPYLWDPCLRRLLPNGIYLKNDNNGKYKLIGVPKEKLEKTYFEILFKGPVSQIVTVSFTITIL
;
A
#
# COMPACT_ATOMS: atom_id res chain seq x y z
N MET A 1 -23.84 39.42 33.00
CA MET A 1 -22.54 38.85 33.41
C MET A 1 -22.75 37.36 33.64
N ASN A 2 -22.33 36.46 32.72
CA ASN A 2 -22.19 35.00 32.96
C ASN A 2 -21.54 34.24 31.77
N ASN A 3 -20.71 34.90 30.95
CA ASN A 3 -20.06 34.26 29.80
C ASN A 3 -18.77 33.51 30.17
N LEU A 4 -18.18 33.71 31.36
CA LEU A 4 -16.90 33.06 31.73
C LEU A 4 -17.01 31.53 31.87
N GLY A 5 -18.15 31.01 32.33
CA GLY A 5 -18.32 29.56 32.54
C GLY A 5 -18.47 28.77 31.24
N LEU A 6 -18.90 29.41 30.14
CA LEU A 6 -19.08 28.75 28.86
C LEU A 6 -17.72 28.53 28.16
N TYR A 7 -16.85 29.54 28.14
CA TYR A 7 -15.52 29.46 27.51
C TYR A 7 -14.62 28.40 28.16
N SER A 8 -14.72 28.22 29.49
CA SER A 8 -13.95 27.21 30.22
C SER A 8 -14.30 25.77 29.78
N LYS A 9 -15.57 25.48 29.51
CA LYS A 9 -16.02 24.15 29.07
C LYS A 9 -15.55 23.81 27.65
N TYR A 10 -15.57 24.78 26.74
CA TYR A 10 -15.06 24.58 25.38
C TYR A 10 -13.54 24.40 25.34
N LEU A 11 -12.80 25.11 26.19
CA LEU A 11 -11.35 24.95 26.30
C LEU A 11 -10.98 23.52 26.76
N ILE A 12 -11.67 23.00 27.77
CA ILE A 12 -11.45 21.63 28.27
C ILE A 12 -11.77 20.59 27.18
N PHE A 13 -12.87 20.79 26.44
CA PHE A 13 -13.24 19.87 25.35
C PHE A 13 -12.22 19.90 24.21
N MET A 14 -11.72 21.08 23.83
CA MET A 14 -10.64 21.21 22.84
C MET A 14 -9.35 20.55 23.33
N LEU A 15 -8.96 20.73 24.59
CA LEU A 15 -7.79 20.08 25.17
C LEU A 15 -7.93 18.55 25.19
N ILE A 16 -9.11 18.02 25.51
CA ILE A 16 -9.38 16.58 25.42
C ILE A 16 -9.26 16.09 23.97
N ILE A 17 -9.78 16.84 22.98
CA ILE A 17 -9.61 16.50 21.56
C ILE A 17 -8.10 16.50 21.21
N PHE A 18 -7.35 17.55 21.54
CA PHE A 18 -5.91 17.62 21.25
C PHE A 18 -5.09 16.54 21.95
N TYR A 19 -5.44 16.18 23.18
CA TYR A 19 -4.78 15.11 23.94
C TYR A 19 -5.08 13.73 23.33
N ASN A 20 -6.28 13.52 22.78
CA ASN A 20 -6.63 12.30 22.04
C ASN A 20 -6.04 12.26 20.61
N PHE A 21 -5.67 13.42 20.03
CA PHE A 21 -4.99 13.48 18.73
C PHE A 21 -3.49 13.12 18.80
N HIS A 22 -2.89 13.08 19.99
CA HIS A 22 -1.47 12.72 20.17
C HIS A 22 -1.15 11.22 20.01
N GLY A 23 -2.15 10.38 19.68
CA GLY A 23 -1.96 8.96 19.37
C GLY A 23 -1.70 8.66 17.89
N ILE A 24 -1.74 9.67 17.00
CA ILE A 24 -1.36 9.46 15.60
C ILE A 24 0.15 9.65 15.54
N TYR A 25 0.90 8.55 15.65
CA TYR A 25 2.32 8.53 15.33
C TYR A 25 2.51 8.92 13.85
N SER A 26 2.55 10.22 13.59
CA SER A 26 3.02 10.75 12.32
C SER A 26 4.49 10.41 12.25
N CYS A 27 4.84 9.34 11.53
CA CYS A 27 6.24 9.12 11.18
C CYS A 27 6.67 10.28 10.26
N GLY A 28 7.82 10.88 10.54
CA GLY A 28 8.46 11.82 9.61
C GLY A 28 9.25 11.05 8.55
N CYS A 29 9.36 11.58 7.33
CA CYS A 29 10.33 11.02 6.37
C CYS A 29 11.74 11.40 6.83
N TYR A 30 12.48 10.43 7.39
CA TYR A 30 13.81 10.67 7.96
C TYR A 30 14.94 10.42 6.96
N GLY A 31 14.61 9.93 5.77
CA GLY A 31 15.55 9.61 4.69
C GLY A 31 15.82 8.12 4.57
N SER A 32 16.35 7.74 3.40
CA SER A 32 16.52 6.34 2.98
C SER A 32 17.55 5.53 3.76
N ALA A 33 18.27 6.14 4.71
CA ALA A 33 19.26 5.47 5.56
C ALA A 33 18.91 5.58 7.06
N SER A 34 17.63 5.78 7.37
CA SER A 34 17.19 5.94 8.76
C SER A 34 16.86 4.61 9.44
N CYS A 35 16.55 3.55 8.69
CA CYS A 35 16.24 2.23 9.21
C CYS A 35 16.92 1.09 8.43
N THR A 36 17.15 -0.03 9.12
CA THR A 36 17.56 -1.29 8.51
C THR A 36 16.37 -1.94 7.77
N LEU A 37 16.64 -3.01 7.01
CA LEU A 37 15.60 -3.75 6.27
C LEU A 37 14.46 -4.27 7.18
N ASN A 38 14.74 -4.51 8.45
CA ASN A 38 13.76 -5.01 9.43
C ASN A 38 13.01 -3.89 10.17
N GLY A 39 13.36 -2.63 9.94
CA GLY A 39 12.75 -1.49 10.61
C GLY A 39 13.36 -1.13 11.95
N THR A 40 14.57 -1.61 12.22
CA THR A 40 15.36 -1.12 13.34
C THR A 40 15.91 0.24 12.98
N GLN A 41 15.71 1.24 13.83
CA GLN A 41 16.25 2.58 13.61
C GLN A 41 17.78 2.52 13.63
N CYS A 42 18.38 3.09 12.61
CA CYS A 42 19.82 3.21 12.51
C CYS A 42 20.30 4.34 13.41
N ASN A 43 20.98 3.95 14.48
CA ASN A 43 21.89 4.84 15.20
C ASN A 43 23.29 4.74 14.57
N TYR A 44 24.17 5.69 14.88
CA TYR A 44 25.57 5.72 14.40
C TYR A 44 26.39 4.44 14.65
N GLN A 45 25.87 3.47 15.40
CA GLN A 45 26.53 2.21 15.77
C GLN A 45 25.91 0.95 15.12
N SER A 46 24.97 1.10 14.18
CA SER A 46 24.40 -0.03 13.44
C SER A 46 25.46 -0.66 12.52
N ASN A 47 25.82 -1.92 12.75
CA ASN A 47 26.63 -2.72 11.82
C ASN A 47 25.84 -3.19 10.58
N GLU A 48 24.51 -3.00 10.56
CA GLU A 48 23.65 -3.33 9.43
C GLU A 48 23.55 -2.18 8.43
N SER A 49 23.45 -2.51 7.14
CA SER A 49 23.24 -1.54 6.06
C SER A 49 21.87 -0.86 6.18
N CYS A 50 21.87 0.44 6.43
CA CYS A 50 20.68 1.28 6.50
C CYS A 50 20.22 1.66 5.09
N LEU A 51 19.08 1.12 4.67
CA LEU A 51 18.59 1.20 3.28
C LEU A 51 17.11 1.61 3.19
N CYS A 52 16.43 1.74 4.33
CA CYS A 52 15.01 2.04 4.41
C CYS A 52 14.77 3.37 5.10
N ASP A 53 13.65 4.01 4.78
CA ASP A 53 13.08 5.04 5.64
C ASP A 53 12.30 4.36 6.78
N CYS A 54 12.47 4.82 8.02
CA CYS A 54 11.66 4.33 9.14
C CYS A 54 10.16 4.64 8.97
N CYS A 55 9.84 5.67 8.20
CA CYS A 55 8.47 5.98 7.81
C CYS A 55 8.08 5.27 6.52
N LEU A 56 7.16 4.34 6.63
CA LEU A 56 6.77 3.47 5.52
C LEU A 56 6.26 4.19 4.28
N PRO A 57 5.33 5.16 4.37
CA PRO A 57 4.88 5.91 3.21
C PRO A 57 6.02 6.63 2.46
N CYS A 58 7.12 6.95 3.14
CA CYS A 58 8.27 7.65 2.59
C CYS A 58 9.24 6.76 1.81
N ASN A 59 9.13 5.43 1.95
CA ASN A 59 9.98 4.51 1.20
C ASN A 59 9.63 4.57 -0.30
N THR A 60 10.65 4.63 -1.14
CA THR A 60 10.50 4.55 -2.60
C THR A 60 10.13 3.15 -3.05
N CYS A 61 9.66 3.00 -4.29
CA CYS A 61 9.40 1.66 -4.83
C CYS A 61 10.67 0.82 -4.96
N GLU A 62 11.83 1.43 -5.23
CA GLU A 62 13.10 0.70 -5.23
C GLU A 62 13.39 0.14 -3.83
N GLN A 63 13.17 0.91 -2.76
CA GLN A 63 13.38 0.43 -1.39
C GLN A 63 12.49 -0.77 -1.04
N PHE A 64 11.21 -0.73 -1.41
CA PHE A 64 10.30 -1.86 -1.19
C PHE A 64 10.61 -3.08 -2.06
N LEU A 65 10.94 -2.88 -3.34
CA LEU A 65 11.05 -3.97 -4.31
C LEU A 65 12.43 -4.60 -4.36
N LYS A 66 13.50 -3.78 -4.32
CA LYS A 66 14.89 -4.20 -4.49
C LYS A 66 15.55 -4.51 -3.15
N PHE A 67 15.39 -3.63 -2.18
CA PHE A 67 15.97 -3.84 -0.84
C PHE A 67 15.06 -4.64 0.08
N ASN A 68 13.79 -4.85 -0.31
CA ASN A 68 12.81 -5.61 0.46
C ASN A 68 12.59 -5.00 1.85
N CYS A 69 12.62 -3.67 1.93
CA CYS A 69 12.43 -2.90 3.15
C CYS A 69 11.11 -3.28 3.84
N LEU A 70 11.21 -3.68 5.11
CA LEU A 70 10.08 -3.94 5.99
C LEU A 70 9.18 -5.10 5.52
N ALA A 71 9.75 -6.05 4.77
CA ALA A 71 9.03 -7.21 4.21
C ALA A 71 8.36 -8.10 5.25
N SER A 72 8.90 -8.18 6.47
CA SER A 72 8.29 -8.88 7.59
C SER A 72 6.94 -8.27 8.03
N ARG A 73 6.65 -7.02 7.60
CA ARG A 73 5.42 -6.30 7.90
C ARG A 73 4.39 -6.35 6.75
N TYR A 74 4.70 -7.06 5.66
CA TYR A 74 3.78 -7.20 4.53
C TYR A 74 2.58 -8.06 4.90
N ILE A 75 1.40 -7.55 4.61
CA ILE A 75 0.13 -8.23 4.79
C ILE A 75 -0.26 -8.90 3.48
N LYS A 76 -0.47 -10.22 3.54
CA LYS A 76 -0.61 -11.08 2.36
C LYS A 76 -2.01 -11.66 2.12
N HIS A 77 -3.01 -11.27 2.92
CA HIS A 77 -4.39 -11.77 2.78
C HIS A 77 -5.22 -10.93 1.80
N TYR A 78 -4.57 -10.31 0.82
CA TYR A 78 -5.24 -9.50 -0.20
C TYR A 78 -5.06 -10.16 -1.56
N THR A 79 -6.14 -10.17 -2.33
CA THR A 79 -6.21 -10.87 -3.61
C THR A 79 -6.97 -10.03 -4.63
N LEU A 80 -7.07 -10.52 -5.86
CA LEU A 80 -7.93 -9.92 -6.88
C LEU A 80 -9.38 -10.41 -6.72
N SER A 81 -10.32 -9.72 -7.35
CA SER A 81 -11.74 -10.05 -7.24
C SER A 81 -12.05 -11.49 -7.61
N GLU A 82 -13.13 -12.00 -7.01
CA GLU A 82 -13.53 -13.41 -7.12
C GLU A 82 -12.47 -14.38 -6.54
N ASN A 83 -11.61 -13.93 -5.61
CA ASN A 83 -10.49 -14.70 -5.05
C ASN A 83 -9.59 -15.31 -6.13
N LYS A 84 -9.48 -14.64 -7.28
CA LYS A 84 -8.64 -15.11 -8.38
C LYS A 84 -7.19 -14.76 -8.11
N SER A 85 -6.35 -15.78 -8.08
CA SER A 85 -4.90 -15.64 -8.17
C SER A 85 -4.37 -15.78 -9.61
N ASP A 86 -5.24 -16.12 -10.58
CA ASP A 86 -4.87 -16.33 -11.98
C ASP A 86 -5.84 -15.60 -12.92
N ILE A 87 -5.32 -14.71 -13.75
CA ILE A 87 -6.07 -13.96 -14.75
C ILE A 87 -5.76 -14.56 -16.13
N ILE A 88 -6.79 -15.09 -16.77
CA ILE A 88 -6.70 -15.58 -18.14
C ILE A 88 -7.51 -14.65 -19.03
N THR A 89 -6.85 -14.07 -20.03
CA THR A 89 -7.48 -13.16 -20.99
C THR A 89 -6.98 -13.44 -22.41
N LYS A 90 -7.58 -12.80 -23.41
CA LYS A 90 -7.22 -12.95 -24.83
C LYS A 90 -6.66 -11.64 -25.37
N ILE A 91 -5.72 -11.73 -26.30
CA ILE A 91 -5.20 -10.56 -27.01
C ILE A 91 -6.34 -9.78 -27.69
N ASN A 92 -6.26 -8.45 -27.69
CA ASN A 92 -7.26 -7.54 -28.26
C ASN A 92 -8.68 -7.62 -27.65
N VAL A 93 -8.87 -8.37 -26.56
CA VAL A 93 -10.15 -8.45 -25.83
C VAL A 93 -10.04 -7.64 -24.55
N ARG A 94 -11.07 -6.82 -24.28
CA ARG A 94 -11.14 -6.06 -23.04
C ARG A 94 -11.29 -7.02 -21.85
N MET A 95 -10.34 -6.96 -20.93
CA MET A 95 -10.36 -7.70 -19.69
C MET A 95 -11.46 -7.17 -18.77
N LYS A 96 -12.10 -8.07 -18.01
CA LYS A 96 -12.99 -7.67 -16.92
C LYS A 96 -12.18 -6.94 -15.84
N PRO A 97 -12.71 -5.88 -15.21
CA PRO A 97 -11.99 -5.22 -14.13
C PRO A 97 -11.79 -6.14 -12.94
N GLU A 98 -10.55 -6.27 -12.48
CA GLU A 98 -10.21 -7.06 -11.31
C GLU A 98 -9.84 -6.14 -10.13
N TYR A 99 -10.64 -6.16 -9.05
CA TYR A 99 -10.50 -5.28 -7.88
C TYR A 99 -9.65 -5.92 -6.79
N ILE A 100 -8.99 -5.11 -5.94
CA ILE A 100 -8.30 -5.63 -4.75
C ILE A 100 -9.31 -5.92 -3.63
N ILE A 101 -9.33 -7.15 -3.13
CA ILE A 101 -10.21 -7.62 -2.07
C ILE A 101 -9.40 -8.06 -0.86
N ASP A 102 -9.89 -7.72 0.33
CA ASP A 102 -9.44 -8.29 1.60
C ASP A 102 -10.09 -9.68 1.79
N GLU A 103 -9.30 -10.75 1.80
CA GLU A 103 -9.80 -12.13 1.92
C GLU A 103 -10.50 -12.40 3.26
N ARG A 104 -10.24 -11.61 4.30
CA ARG A 104 -10.85 -11.77 5.62
C ARG A 104 -12.26 -11.20 5.68
N THR A 105 -12.47 -10.07 5.01
CA THR A 105 -13.75 -9.35 5.03
C THR A 105 -14.59 -9.58 3.76
N GLY A 106 -13.97 -10.05 2.68
CA GLY A 106 -14.56 -10.11 1.35
C GLY A 106 -14.82 -8.73 0.73
N GLY A 107 -14.37 -7.66 1.38
CA GLY A 107 -14.62 -6.28 0.98
C GLY A 107 -13.58 -5.78 -0.02
N VAL A 108 -14.03 -4.96 -0.97
CA VAL A 108 -13.12 -4.22 -1.86
C VAL A 108 -12.49 -3.06 -1.08
N VAL A 109 -11.16 -2.97 -1.11
CA VAL A 109 -10.40 -2.01 -0.30
C VAL A 109 -10.37 -0.63 -0.97
N PRO A 110 -10.91 0.44 -0.36
CA PRO A 110 -11.13 1.72 -1.03
C PRO A 110 -10.00 2.75 -0.88
N TYR A 111 -8.87 2.40 -0.27
CA TYR A 111 -7.77 3.35 -0.15
C TYR A 111 -6.45 2.64 0.09
N LEU A 112 -5.57 2.73 -0.90
CA LEU A 112 -4.19 2.29 -0.81
C LEU A 112 -3.34 3.44 -1.37
N TRP A 113 -2.14 3.67 -0.84
CA TRP A 113 -1.23 4.63 -1.49
C TRP A 113 -0.72 4.04 -2.81
N ASP A 114 -0.02 4.87 -3.57
CA ASP A 114 0.50 4.48 -4.88
C ASP A 114 1.26 3.14 -4.83
N PRO A 115 0.88 2.18 -5.69
CA PRO A 115 1.46 0.86 -5.70
C PRO A 115 2.85 0.84 -6.34
N CYS A 116 3.67 -0.09 -5.89
CA CYS A 116 4.92 -0.48 -6.48
C CYS A 116 4.75 -1.84 -7.17
N LEU A 117 5.07 -1.90 -8.47
CA LEU A 117 4.99 -3.11 -9.27
C LEU A 117 6.36 -3.77 -9.35
N ARG A 118 6.48 -5.02 -8.90
CA ARG A 118 7.75 -5.78 -9.02
C ARG A 118 8.14 -6.03 -10.47
N ARG A 119 7.15 -6.13 -11.35
CA ARG A 119 7.31 -6.32 -12.80
C ARG A 119 6.37 -5.39 -13.54
N LEU A 120 6.84 -4.82 -14.65
CA LEU A 120 5.98 -4.02 -15.54
C LEU A 120 4.81 -4.87 -16.04
N LEU A 121 3.61 -4.30 -15.99
CA LEU A 121 2.43 -4.96 -16.52
C LEU A 121 2.53 -5.11 -18.06
N PRO A 122 1.91 -6.14 -18.65
CA PRO A 122 1.91 -6.33 -20.09
C PRO A 122 1.30 -5.15 -20.84
N ASN A 123 1.71 -4.95 -22.08
CA ASN A 123 1.24 -3.84 -22.91
C ASN A 123 -0.29 -3.82 -23.01
N GLY A 124 -0.89 -2.68 -22.64
CA GLY A 124 -2.34 -2.49 -22.67
C GLY A 124 -3.08 -2.91 -21.39
N ILE A 125 -2.38 -3.45 -20.38
CA ILE A 125 -2.90 -3.71 -19.04
C ILE A 125 -2.37 -2.65 -18.06
N TYR A 126 -3.26 -2.13 -17.21
CA TYR A 126 -2.95 -1.05 -16.30
C TYR A 126 -3.62 -1.28 -14.94
N LEU A 127 -2.93 -0.87 -13.88
CA LEU A 127 -3.50 -0.74 -12.54
C LEU A 127 -3.98 0.72 -12.37
N LYS A 128 -5.28 0.91 -12.11
CA LYS A 128 -5.89 2.25 -12.05
C LYS A 128 -6.78 2.39 -10.82
N ASN A 129 -6.78 3.58 -10.22
CA ASN A 129 -7.72 3.96 -9.19
C ASN A 129 -9.07 4.40 -9.82
N ASP A 130 -10.20 3.98 -9.26
CA ASP A 130 -11.53 4.39 -9.69
C ASP A 130 -12.07 5.60 -8.91
N ASN A 131 -13.27 6.07 -9.25
CA ASN A 131 -13.84 7.26 -8.60
C ASN A 131 -14.14 7.09 -7.10
N ASN A 132 -14.07 5.86 -6.59
CA ASN A 132 -14.32 5.52 -5.19
C ASN A 132 -13.01 5.21 -4.43
N GLY A 133 -11.85 5.53 -4.99
CA GLY A 133 -10.55 5.26 -4.35
C GLY A 133 -10.07 3.81 -4.49
N LYS A 134 -10.80 2.95 -5.22
CA LYS A 134 -10.49 1.51 -5.32
C LYS A 134 -9.56 1.24 -6.48
N TYR A 135 -8.50 0.48 -6.23
CA TYR A 135 -7.61 0.02 -7.30
C TYR A 135 -8.21 -1.18 -8.03
N LYS A 136 -8.06 -1.16 -9.36
CA LYS A 136 -8.44 -2.25 -10.25
C LYS A 136 -7.46 -2.45 -11.39
N LEU A 137 -7.24 -3.71 -11.75
CA LEU A 137 -6.51 -4.10 -12.95
C LEU A 137 -7.49 -4.12 -14.13
N ILE A 138 -7.18 -3.37 -15.19
CA ILE A 138 -8.03 -3.23 -16.38
C ILE A 138 -7.16 -3.10 -17.63
N GLY A 139 -7.73 -3.40 -18.80
CA GLY A 139 -7.00 -3.20 -20.04
C GLY A 139 -7.52 -3.95 -21.25
N VAL A 140 -6.82 -3.73 -22.37
CA VAL A 140 -6.92 -4.53 -23.60
C VAL A 140 -5.49 -4.97 -23.92
N PRO A 141 -5.13 -6.23 -23.64
CA PRO A 141 -3.79 -6.74 -23.92
C PRO A 141 -3.41 -6.63 -25.38
N LYS A 142 -2.15 -6.24 -25.64
CA LYS A 142 -1.62 -6.04 -26.99
C LYS A 142 -0.55 -7.08 -27.38
N GLU A 143 -0.19 -7.96 -26.46
CA GLU A 143 0.84 -8.97 -26.66
C GLU A 143 0.44 -10.28 -26.01
N LYS A 144 0.91 -11.39 -26.57
CA LYS A 144 0.79 -12.71 -25.93
C LYS A 144 1.74 -12.78 -24.74
N LEU A 145 1.31 -13.49 -23.71
CA LEU A 145 2.09 -13.66 -22.50
C LEU A 145 1.82 -15.04 -21.92
N GLU A 146 2.88 -15.83 -21.79
CA GLU A 146 2.83 -17.08 -21.04
C GLU A 146 2.51 -16.80 -19.56
N LYS A 147 2.05 -17.83 -18.83
CA LYS A 147 1.69 -17.71 -17.42
C LYS A 147 2.83 -17.06 -16.62
N THR A 148 2.62 -15.82 -16.21
CA THR A 148 3.64 -14.97 -15.59
C THR A 148 3.17 -14.47 -14.24
N TYR A 149 4.03 -14.56 -13.23
CA TYR A 149 3.77 -14.05 -11.88
C TYR A 149 4.01 -12.53 -11.77
N PHE A 150 3.10 -11.86 -11.09
CA PHE A 150 3.13 -10.44 -10.76
C PHE A 150 2.90 -10.25 -9.26
N GLU A 151 3.48 -9.17 -8.74
CA GLU A 151 3.32 -8.75 -7.35
C GLU A 151 3.15 -7.23 -7.32
N ILE A 152 2.10 -6.78 -6.64
CA ILE A 152 1.81 -5.37 -6.35
C ILE A 152 2.03 -5.15 -4.87
N LEU A 153 2.87 -4.19 -4.51
CA LEU A 153 3.03 -3.70 -3.14
C LEU A 153 2.34 -2.35 -3.02
N PHE A 154 1.30 -2.27 -2.21
CA PHE A 154 0.70 -0.98 -1.86
C PHE A 154 1.39 -0.42 -0.63
N LYS A 155 1.81 0.84 -0.73
CA LYS A 155 2.36 1.56 0.43
C LYS A 155 1.23 1.83 1.43
N GLY A 156 1.59 1.92 2.70
CA GLY A 156 0.68 2.26 3.78
C GLY A 156 1.40 2.42 5.11
N PRO A 157 0.68 2.81 6.18
CA PRO A 157 1.21 2.75 7.53
C PRO A 157 1.64 1.33 7.87
N VAL A 158 2.37 1.18 8.98
CA VAL A 158 2.97 -0.09 9.43
C VAL A 158 1.99 -1.25 9.49
N SER A 159 0.72 -0.97 9.77
CA SER A 159 -0.36 -1.94 9.79
C SER A 159 -1.00 -2.24 8.43
N GLN A 160 -0.46 -1.72 7.31
CA GLN A 160 -1.15 -1.69 6.02
C GLN A 160 -0.22 -1.79 4.80
N ILE A 161 1.02 -2.28 4.90
CA ILE A 161 1.76 -2.62 3.68
C ILE A 161 1.10 -3.86 3.10
N VAL A 162 0.40 -3.71 1.99
CA VAL A 162 -0.37 -4.78 1.37
C VAL A 162 0.44 -5.33 0.21
N THR A 163 0.59 -6.65 0.14
CA THR A 163 1.05 -7.32 -1.07
C THR A 163 -0.10 -8.08 -1.71
N VAL A 164 -0.22 -7.94 -3.02
CA VAL A 164 -1.16 -8.68 -3.86
C VAL A 164 -0.36 -9.42 -4.92
N SER A 165 -0.49 -10.74 -4.91
CA SER A 165 0.24 -11.65 -5.79
C SER A 165 -0.73 -12.38 -6.71
N PHE A 166 -0.44 -12.42 -8.01
CA PHE A 166 -1.30 -13.07 -9.00
C PHE A 166 -0.50 -13.46 -10.25
N THR A 167 -1.07 -14.32 -11.08
CA THR A 167 -0.54 -14.66 -12.41
C THR A 167 -1.42 -14.09 -13.51
N ILE A 168 -0.81 -13.76 -14.66
CA ILE A 168 -1.53 -13.41 -15.88
C ILE A 168 -1.09 -14.37 -17.00
N THR A 169 -2.07 -14.85 -17.76
CA THR A 169 -1.88 -15.56 -19.04
C THR A 169 -2.69 -14.85 -20.13
N ILE A 170 -2.06 -14.57 -21.28
CA ILE A 170 -2.69 -13.87 -22.42
C ILE A 170 -2.59 -14.75 -23.65
N LEU A 171 -3.75 -15.25 -24.09
CA LEU A 171 -3.93 -16.19 -25.20
C LEU A 171 -4.01 -15.49 -26.57
#